data_AF-A0A920DDP5-F1
#
_entry.id   AF-A0A920DDP5-F1
#
_cell.length_a   1.000
_cell.length_b   1.000
_cell.length_c   1.000
_cell.angle_alpha   90.00
_cell.angle_beta   90.00
_cell.angle_gamma   90.00
#
_symmetry.space_group_name_H-M   'P 1'
#
loop_
_entity.id
_entity.type
_entity.pdbx_description
1 polymer ?
#
loop_
_entity_poly.entity_id
_entity_poly.type
_entity_poly.pdbx_seq_one_letter_code
_entity_poly.pdbx_strand_id
1 'polypeptide(L)'
;MAQGIESIGLWIAALGTTLIASVSNQGETSRLYVIGTCSAAIGAILSALAATRTVKIRKVVREKLEKRGTFLRAIGFALVAEAKGMPSSVRIAGAFRSIGNAVALLGLELPESNKKRERLIEEGNVLAVLGGTYEIVEAERPTSRVERIRYYGNILETVGDALSLNIE
;
A
#
# COMPACT_ATOMS: atom_id res chain seq x y z
N MET A 1 -13.28 15.31 16.48
CA MET A 1 -13.07 14.63 15.19
C MET A 1 -11.65 14.79 14.64
N ALA A 2 -10.93 15.89 14.93
CA ALA A 2 -9.52 16.08 14.54
C ALA A 2 -8.53 15.09 15.21
N GLN A 3 -8.80 14.66 16.45
CA GLN A 3 -7.94 13.75 17.22
C GLN A 3 -7.78 12.34 16.60
N GLY A 4 -8.71 11.89 15.75
CA GLY A 4 -8.65 10.57 15.12
C GLY A 4 -7.63 10.47 13.98
N ILE A 5 -7.43 11.57 13.24
CA ILE A 5 -6.51 11.62 12.09
C ILE A 5 -5.06 11.84 12.57
N GLU A 6 -4.88 12.65 13.61
CA GLU A 6 -3.58 12.82 14.29
C GLU A 6 -3.11 11.50 14.92
N SER A 7 -4.04 10.71 15.46
CA SER A 7 -3.76 9.36 15.97
C SER A 7 -3.20 8.43 14.88
N ILE A 8 -3.85 8.37 13.71
CA ILE A 8 -3.40 7.52 12.59
C ILE A 8 -2.02 7.98 12.10
N GLY A 9 -1.80 9.29 11.95
CA GLY A 9 -0.50 9.86 11.59
C GLY A 9 0.62 9.52 12.59
N LEU A 10 0.30 9.55 13.89
CA LEU A 10 1.24 9.14 14.96
C LEU A 10 1.56 7.65 14.91
N TRP A 11 0.56 6.79 14.68
CA TRP A 11 0.77 5.34 14.56
C TRP A 11 1.65 4.99 13.35
N ILE A 12 1.49 5.72 12.25
CA ILE A 12 2.28 5.51 11.05
C ILE A 12 3.71 6.06 11.22
N ALA A 13 3.88 7.22 11.86
CA ALA A 13 5.20 7.74 12.21
C ALA A 13 5.94 6.80 13.20
N ALA A 14 5.23 6.27 14.20
CA ALA A 14 5.76 5.28 15.14
C ALA A 14 6.13 3.97 14.44
N LEU A 15 5.35 3.52 13.46
CA LEU A 15 5.68 2.37 12.62
C LEU A 15 6.94 2.63 11.80
N GLY A 16 7.05 3.81 11.17
CA GLY A 16 8.24 4.23 10.42
C GLY A 16 9.51 4.25 11.28
N THR A 17 9.46 4.83 12.49
CA THR A 17 10.64 4.90 13.38
C THR A 17 11.03 3.54 13.97
N THR A 18 10.06 2.69 14.28
CA THR A 18 10.32 1.34 14.80
C THR A 18 10.89 0.43 13.70
N LEU A 19 10.46 0.65 12.45
CA LEU A 19 10.91 -0.07 11.28
C LEU A 19 12.35 0.36 10.87
N ILE A 20 12.68 1.66 10.91
CA ILE A 20 14.05 2.18 10.72
C ILE A 20 15.03 1.59 11.76
N ALA A 21 14.61 1.45 13.02
CA ALA A 21 15.42 0.83 14.06
C ALA A 21 15.73 -0.65 13.74
N SER A 22 14.78 -1.37 13.12
CA SER A 22 14.96 -2.78 12.72
C SER A 22 15.88 -2.99 11.50
N VAL A 23 16.02 -1.99 10.62
CA VAL A 23 16.91 -2.04 9.43
C VAL A 23 18.38 -1.99 9.80
N SER A 24 18.72 -1.32 10.89
CA SER A 24 20.11 -1.04 11.26
C SER A 24 20.96 -2.30 11.52
N ASN A 25 20.34 -3.48 11.68
CA ASN A 25 21.00 -4.70 12.13
C ASN A 25 20.76 -5.94 11.24
N GLN A 26 20.31 -5.80 9.98
CA GLN A 26 19.97 -6.96 9.14
C GLN A 26 20.69 -7.03 7.77
N GLY A 27 20.81 -8.26 7.25
CA GLY A 27 21.38 -8.60 5.95
C GLY A 27 20.61 -8.00 4.76
N GLU A 28 21.24 -8.00 3.58
CA GLU A 28 20.80 -7.27 2.38
C GLU A 28 19.35 -7.57 1.94
N THR A 29 18.93 -8.82 2.07
CA THR A 29 17.58 -9.29 1.76
C THR A 29 16.49 -8.75 2.67
N SER A 30 16.79 -8.61 3.97
CA SER A 30 15.89 -7.95 4.91
C SER A 30 15.79 -6.44 4.65
N ARG A 31 16.83 -5.82 4.06
CA ARG A 31 16.80 -4.38 3.71
C ARG A 31 15.82 -4.09 2.58
N LEU A 32 15.80 -4.91 1.53
CA LEU A 32 14.83 -4.77 0.44
C LEU A 32 13.39 -4.85 0.94
N TYR A 33 13.10 -5.83 1.80
CA TYR A 33 11.78 -5.97 2.40
C TYR A 33 11.36 -4.71 3.18
N VAL A 34 12.27 -4.18 4.00
CA VAL A 34 11.94 -3.00 4.80
C VAL A 34 11.80 -1.74 3.94
N ILE A 35 12.71 -1.51 2.98
CA ILE A 35 12.59 -0.36 2.07
C ILE A 35 11.29 -0.45 1.26
N GLY A 36 10.95 -1.66 0.80
CA GLY A 36 9.72 -1.93 0.07
C GLY A 36 8.46 -1.64 0.88
N THR A 37 8.37 -2.21 2.09
CA THR A 37 7.23 -1.99 3.00
C THR A 37 7.12 -0.52 3.45
N CYS A 38 8.23 0.17 3.73
CA CYS A 38 8.24 1.61 3.99
C CYS A 38 7.69 2.42 2.81
N SER A 39 8.16 2.14 1.61
CA SER A 39 7.75 2.85 0.39
C SER A 39 6.26 2.65 0.12
N ALA A 40 5.79 1.40 0.24
CA ALA A 40 4.38 1.08 0.09
C ALA A 40 3.52 1.76 1.15
N ALA A 41 3.95 1.76 2.42
CA ALA A 41 3.25 2.42 3.50
C ALA A 41 3.12 3.94 3.24
N ILE A 42 4.21 4.62 2.87
CA ILE A 42 4.16 6.05 2.50
C ILE A 42 3.19 6.27 1.34
N GLY A 43 3.24 5.41 0.33
CA GLY A 43 2.34 5.51 -0.82
C GLY A 43 0.85 5.38 -0.42
N ALA A 44 0.52 4.42 0.45
CA ALA A 44 -0.83 4.22 0.97
C ALA A 44 -1.34 5.46 1.74
N ILE A 45 -0.48 6.12 2.51
CA ILE A 45 -0.83 7.38 3.20
C ILE A 45 -1.18 8.47 2.19
N LEU A 46 -0.37 8.64 1.15
CA LEU A 46 -0.60 9.68 0.15
C LEU A 46 -1.93 9.45 -0.60
N SER A 47 -2.22 8.21 -0.98
CA SER A 47 -3.52 7.84 -1.59
C SER A 47 -4.69 8.06 -0.61
N ALA A 48 -4.54 7.68 0.66
CA ALA A 48 -5.58 7.93 1.67
C ALA A 48 -5.85 9.43 1.87
N LEU A 49 -4.81 10.27 1.87
CA LEU A 49 -4.95 11.73 1.92
C LEU A 49 -5.65 12.27 0.66
N ALA A 50 -5.34 11.73 -0.52
CA ALA A 50 -6.00 12.09 -1.76
C ALA A 50 -7.51 11.73 -1.75
N ALA A 51 -7.88 10.60 -1.15
CA ALA A 51 -9.26 10.14 -1.02
C ALA A 51 -10.07 10.90 0.06
N THR A 52 -9.41 11.50 1.05
CA THR A 52 -10.07 12.15 2.20
C THR A 52 -10.82 13.42 1.81
N ARG A 53 -12.15 13.37 1.68
CA ARG A 53 -12.98 14.52 1.25
C ARG A 53 -13.29 15.56 2.34
N THR A 54 -13.07 15.22 3.61
CA THR A 54 -13.36 16.10 4.76
C THR A 54 -12.42 17.31 4.86
N VAL A 55 -11.24 17.25 4.24
CA VAL A 55 -10.28 18.35 4.16
C VAL A 55 -10.42 19.06 2.81
N LYS A 56 -10.47 20.40 2.79
CA LYS A 56 -10.52 21.18 1.53
C LYS A 56 -9.17 21.18 0.80
N ILE A 57 -8.88 20.08 0.10
CA ILE A 57 -7.70 19.93 -0.77
C ILE A 57 -8.14 20.18 -2.22
N ARG A 58 -7.38 21.01 -2.96
CA ARG A 58 -7.60 21.29 -4.39
C ARG A 58 -7.56 19.98 -5.20
N LYS A 59 -8.44 19.83 -6.20
CA LYS A 59 -8.54 18.64 -7.05
C LYS A 59 -7.19 18.23 -7.66
N VAL A 60 -6.45 19.19 -8.22
CA VAL A 60 -5.11 18.98 -8.79
C VAL A 60 -4.11 18.41 -7.76
N VAL A 61 -4.22 18.81 -6.50
CA VAL A 61 -3.35 18.30 -5.44
C VAL A 61 -3.73 16.87 -5.08
N ARG A 62 -5.02 16.54 -5.03
CA ARG A 62 -5.51 15.17 -4.80
C ARG A 62 -5.02 14.21 -5.88
N GLU A 63 -5.17 14.58 -7.15
CA GLU A 63 -4.69 13.75 -8.27
C GLU A 63 -3.18 13.51 -8.19
N LYS A 64 -2.38 14.53 -7.85
CA LYS A 64 -0.94 14.38 -7.67
C LYS A 64 -0.58 13.47 -6.49
N LEU A 65 -1.30 13.60 -5.37
CA LEU A 65 -1.10 12.75 -4.20
C LEU A 65 -1.45 11.29 -4.51
N GLU A 66 -2.56 11.05 -5.21
CA GLU A 66 -2.98 9.71 -5.62
C GLU A 66 -1.93 9.08 -6.55
N LYS A 67 -1.55 9.77 -7.64
CA LYS A 67 -0.52 9.28 -8.57
C LYS A 67 0.79 8.91 -7.87
N ARG A 68 1.28 9.78 -6.99
CA ARG A 68 2.53 9.54 -6.23
C ARG A 68 2.35 8.40 -5.22
N GLY A 69 1.19 8.31 -4.59
CA GLY A 69 0.83 7.24 -3.68
C GLY A 69 0.86 5.89 -4.37
N THR A 70 0.09 5.73 -5.44
CA THR A 70 0.04 4.52 -6.26
C THR A 70 1.41 4.13 -6.83
N PHE A 71 2.20 5.10 -7.28
CA PHE A 71 3.57 4.85 -7.76
C PHE A 71 4.49 4.28 -6.66
N LEU A 72 4.50 4.89 -5.48
CA LEU A 72 5.31 4.40 -4.35
C LEU A 72 4.86 3.02 -3.87
N ARG A 73 3.56 2.72 -3.93
CA ARG A 73 3.03 1.39 -3.66
C ARG A 73 3.49 0.37 -4.70
N ALA A 74 3.41 0.70 -5.99
CA ALA A 74 3.90 -0.18 -7.06
C ALA A 74 5.37 -0.57 -6.84
N ILE A 75 6.24 0.42 -6.65
CA ILE A 75 7.67 0.16 -6.41
C ILE A 75 7.90 -0.54 -5.07
N GLY A 76 7.23 -0.11 -4.01
CA GLY A 76 7.37 -0.70 -2.69
C GLY A 76 7.05 -2.19 -2.68
N PHE A 77 5.95 -2.59 -3.32
CA PHE A 77 5.58 -4.00 -3.44
C PHE A 77 6.47 -4.79 -4.42
N ALA A 78 7.02 -4.15 -5.46
CA ALA A 78 8.04 -4.78 -6.30
C ALA A 78 9.29 -5.17 -5.48
N LEU A 79 9.74 -4.27 -4.61
CA LEU A 79 10.87 -4.55 -3.71
C LEU A 79 10.54 -5.67 -2.70
N VAL A 80 9.30 -5.73 -2.21
CA VAL A 80 8.83 -6.84 -1.35
C VAL A 80 8.84 -8.17 -2.10
N ALA A 81 8.43 -8.20 -3.39
CA ALA A 81 8.46 -9.41 -4.21
C ALA A 81 9.88 -9.96 -4.43
N GLU A 82 10.84 -9.05 -4.57
CA GLU A 82 12.26 -9.36 -4.78
C GLU A 82 13.04 -9.65 -3.49
N ALA A 83 12.47 -9.38 -2.31
CA ALA A 83 13.12 -9.62 -1.03
C ALA A 83 13.26 -11.14 -0.73
N LYS A 84 14.35 -11.74 -1.21
CA LYS A 84 14.67 -13.16 -0.96
C LYS A 84 14.74 -13.42 0.56
N GLY A 85 14.36 -14.62 1.01
CA GLY A 85 14.31 -14.94 2.45
C GLY A 85 13.03 -14.51 3.17
N MET A 86 12.13 -13.76 2.52
CA MET A 86 10.75 -13.63 2.98
C MET A 86 9.92 -14.86 2.57
N PRO A 87 8.82 -15.18 3.31
CA PRO A 87 7.89 -16.23 2.91
C PRO A 87 7.40 -16.06 1.48
N SER A 88 7.13 -17.19 0.79
CA SER A 88 6.61 -17.17 -0.58
C SER A 88 5.29 -16.41 -0.68
N SER A 89 4.41 -16.53 0.32
CA SER A 89 3.13 -15.81 0.39
C SER A 89 3.31 -14.29 0.31
N VAL A 90 4.23 -13.75 1.11
CA VAL A 90 4.59 -12.32 1.13
C VAL A 90 5.13 -11.86 -0.23
N ARG A 91 5.99 -12.66 -0.85
CA ARG A 91 6.60 -12.30 -2.14
C ARG A 91 5.60 -12.36 -3.30
N ILE A 92 4.75 -13.38 -3.34
CA ILE A 92 3.69 -13.52 -4.35
C ILE A 92 2.66 -12.40 -4.18
N ALA A 93 2.24 -12.12 -2.95
CA ALA A 93 1.36 -11.00 -2.64
C ALA A 93 1.96 -9.66 -3.09
N GLY A 94 3.25 -9.44 -2.82
CA GLY A 94 4.01 -8.29 -3.31
C GLY A 94 3.98 -8.18 -4.83
N ALA A 95 4.14 -9.28 -5.56
CA ALA A 95 4.08 -9.25 -7.03
C ALA A 95 2.68 -8.84 -7.54
N PHE A 96 1.61 -9.44 -7.03
CA PHE A 96 0.24 -9.06 -7.39
C PHE A 96 -0.07 -7.60 -7.07
N ARG A 97 0.31 -7.14 -5.86
CA ARG A 97 0.14 -5.75 -5.44
C ARG A 97 0.96 -4.76 -6.27
N SER A 98 2.18 -5.12 -6.64
CA SER A 98 3.01 -4.31 -7.54
C SER A 98 2.35 -4.15 -8.91
N ILE A 99 1.94 -5.26 -9.52
CA ILE A 99 1.29 -5.26 -10.84
C ILE A 99 -0.02 -4.48 -10.78
N GLY A 100 -0.85 -4.72 -9.77
CA GLY A 100 -2.11 -4.01 -9.57
C GLY A 100 -1.93 -2.50 -9.47
N ASN A 101 -1.00 -2.04 -8.61
CA ASN A 101 -0.71 -0.61 -8.50
C ASN A 101 -0.11 -0.04 -9.81
N ALA A 102 0.69 -0.80 -10.56
CA ALA A 102 1.20 -0.35 -11.85
C ALA A 102 0.06 -0.17 -12.89
N VAL A 103 -0.89 -1.10 -12.95
CA VAL A 103 -2.07 -1.00 -13.83
C VAL A 103 -2.95 0.19 -13.43
N ALA A 104 -3.19 0.37 -12.12
CA ALA A 104 -3.95 1.52 -11.62
C ALA A 104 -3.27 2.86 -11.95
N LEU A 105 -1.93 2.91 -11.83
CA LEU A 105 -1.15 4.08 -12.21
C LEU A 105 -1.29 4.41 -13.70
N LEU A 106 -1.29 3.41 -14.59
CA LEU A 106 -1.57 3.64 -16.01
C LEU A 106 -2.93 4.29 -16.23
N GLY A 107 -3.95 3.85 -15.47
CA GLY A 107 -5.26 4.51 -15.47
C GLY A 107 -5.18 5.96 -15.01
N LEU A 108 -4.50 6.24 -13.89
CA LEU A 108 -4.33 7.60 -13.37
C LEU A 108 -3.58 8.54 -14.32
N GLU A 109 -2.66 8.03 -15.15
CA GLU A 109 -1.97 8.84 -16.15
C GLU A 109 -2.83 9.22 -17.35
N LEU A 110 -3.96 8.54 -17.57
CA LEU A 110 -4.90 8.93 -18.60
C LEU A 110 -5.70 10.20 -18.22
N PRO A 111 -6.09 11.03 -19.21
CA PRO A 111 -7.00 12.15 -18.99
C PRO A 111 -8.33 11.68 -18.39
N GLU A 112 -8.98 12.53 -17.58
CA GLU A 112 -10.30 12.22 -17.00
C GLU A 112 -11.38 11.91 -18.04
N SER A 113 -11.26 12.48 -19.25
CA SER A 113 -12.18 12.20 -20.36
C SER A 113 -12.01 10.82 -20.98
N ASN A 114 -10.96 10.08 -20.61
CA ASN A 114 -10.68 8.77 -21.19
C ASN A 114 -11.55 7.69 -20.53
N LYS A 115 -12.43 7.05 -21.33
CA LYS A 115 -13.34 6.00 -20.89
C LYS A 115 -12.65 4.77 -20.29
N LYS A 116 -11.35 4.55 -20.56
CA LYS A 116 -10.57 3.43 -20.00
C LYS A 116 -9.96 3.73 -18.63
N ARG A 117 -9.95 5.01 -18.21
CA ARG A 117 -9.28 5.45 -16.98
C ARG A 117 -9.77 4.70 -15.75
N GLU A 118 -11.07 4.76 -15.49
CA GLU A 118 -11.67 4.16 -14.29
C GLU A 118 -11.54 2.64 -14.30
N ARG A 119 -11.74 2.02 -15.47
CA ARG A 119 -11.56 0.57 -15.66
C ARG A 119 -10.15 0.10 -15.31
N LEU A 120 -9.10 0.80 -15.74
CA LEU A 120 -7.72 0.44 -15.42
C LEU A 120 -7.40 0.64 -13.93
N ILE A 121 -7.94 1.70 -13.32
CA ILE A 121 -7.80 1.92 -11.87
C ILE A 121 -8.43 0.77 -11.10
N GLU A 122 -9.63 0.36 -11.50
CA GLU A 122 -10.36 -0.74 -10.88
C GLU A 122 -9.66 -2.10 -11.08
N GLU A 123 -9.31 -2.47 -12.31
CA GLU A 123 -8.60 -3.71 -12.62
C GLU A 123 -7.27 -3.79 -11.84
N GLY A 124 -6.56 -2.67 -11.71
CA GLY A 124 -5.36 -2.58 -10.88
C GLY A 124 -5.64 -2.79 -9.40
N ASN A 125 -6.67 -2.15 -8.85
CA ASN A 125 -7.07 -2.31 -7.46
C ASN A 125 -7.52 -3.75 -7.15
N VAL A 126 -8.22 -4.42 -8.07
CA VAL A 126 -8.61 -5.84 -7.92
C VAL A 126 -7.37 -6.71 -7.74
N LEU A 127 -6.35 -6.56 -8.58
CA LEU A 127 -5.09 -7.32 -8.47
C LEU A 127 -4.37 -7.04 -7.14
N ALA A 128 -4.37 -5.78 -6.67
CA ALA A 128 -3.78 -5.43 -5.38
C ALA A 128 -4.54 -6.07 -4.20
N VAL A 129 -5.88 -6.04 -4.24
CA VAL A 129 -6.73 -6.71 -3.25
C VAL A 129 -6.50 -8.22 -3.23
N LEU A 130 -6.36 -8.85 -4.41
CA LEU A 130 -6.05 -10.28 -4.50
C LEU A 130 -4.71 -10.60 -3.83
N GLY A 131 -3.66 -9.83 -4.12
CA GLY A 131 -2.37 -10.00 -3.47
C GLY A 131 -2.45 -9.82 -1.95
N GLY A 132 -3.15 -8.78 -1.48
CA GLY A 132 -3.35 -8.54 -0.06
C GLY A 132 -4.12 -9.65 0.66
N THR A 133 -5.20 -10.10 0.05
CA THR A 133 -6.02 -11.20 0.58
C THR A 133 -5.22 -12.49 0.64
N TYR A 134 -4.45 -12.80 -0.41
CA TYR A 134 -3.57 -13.97 -0.42
C TYR A 134 -2.56 -13.95 0.73
N GLU A 135 -1.91 -12.81 0.98
CA GLU A 135 -0.97 -12.69 2.11
C GLU A 135 -1.68 -12.90 3.46
N ILE A 136 -2.89 -12.37 3.63
CA ILE A 136 -3.66 -12.47 4.88
C ILE A 136 -4.09 -13.90 5.14
N VAL A 137 -4.58 -14.61 4.12
CA VAL A 137 -5.05 -16.00 4.24
C VAL A 137 -3.89 -16.96 4.53
N GLU A 138 -2.75 -16.74 3.89
CA GLU A 138 -1.54 -17.56 4.08
C GLU A 138 -0.71 -17.14 5.31
N ALA A 139 -1.10 -16.08 6.01
CA ALA A 139 -0.36 -15.64 7.18
C ALA A 139 -0.55 -16.61 8.35
N GLU A 140 0.55 -17.11 8.89
CA GLU A 140 0.54 -17.75 10.20
C GLU A 140 0.09 -16.75 11.28
N ARG A 141 -0.45 -17.27 12.38
CA ARG A 141 -0.91 -16.42 13.48
C ARG A 141 0.25 -15.58 14.02
N PRO A 142 0.17 -14.23 13.95
CA PRO A 142 1.28 -13.37 14.34
C PRO A 142 1.58 -13.50 15.84
N THR A 143 2.82 -13.88 16.16
CA THR A 143 3.25 -14.20 17.52
C THR A 143 3.85 -12.99 18.23
N SER A 144 4.60 -12.17 17.48
CA SER A 144 5.21 -10.94 18.00
C SER A 144 4.28 -9.73 17.86
N ARG A 145 4.54 -8.67 18.66
CA ARG A 145 3.80 -7.40 18.54
C ARG A 145 3.99 -6.77 17.15
N VAL A 146 5.20 -6.86 16.60
CA VAL A 146 5.54 -6.29 15.28
C VAL A 146 4.79 -7.03 14.18
N GLU A 147 4.78 -8.37 14.22
CA GLU A 147 4.00 -9.19 13.27
C GLU A 147 2.50 -8.87 13.34
N ARG A 148 1.95 -8.67 14.54
CA ARG A 148 0.53 -8.30 14.68
C ARG A 148 0.21 -6.96 14.04
N ILE A 149 1.03 -5.95 14.30
CA ILE A 149 0.79 -4.62 13.71
C ILE A 149 0.88 -4.69 12.19
N ARG A 150 1.87 -5.42 11.66
CA ARG A 150 2.01 -5.65 10.22
C ARG A 150 0.78 -6.35 9.63
N TYR A 151 0.32 -7.43 10.26
CA TYR A 151 -0.85 -8.19 9.81
C TYR A 151 -2.11 -7.30 9.74
N TYR A 152 -2.38 -6.51 10.79
CA TYR A 152 -3.52 -5.59 10.77
C TYR A 152 -3.32 -4.44 9.77
N GLY A 153 -2.10 -3.94 9.59
CA GLY A 153 -1.80 -2.95 8.56
C GLY A 153 -2.11 -3.46 7.15
N ASN A 154 -1.71 -4.71 6.86
CA ASN A 154 -2.02 -5.37 5.59
C ASN A 154 -3.53 -5.55 5.38
N ILE A 155 -4.29 -5.91 6.43
CA ILE A 155 -5.76 -5.96 6.37
C ILE A 155 -6.33 -4.59 6.04
N LEU A 156 -5.92 -3.54 6.75
CA LEU A 156 -6.44 -2.19 6.56
C LEU A 156 -6.18 -1.68 5.14
N GLU A 157 -4.98 -1.92 4.61
CA GLU A 157 -4.65 -1.55 3.22
C GLU A 157 -5.51 -2.33 2.21
N THR A 158 -5.63 -3.65 2.38
CA THR A 158 -6.45 -4.50 1.49
C THR A 158 -7.91 -4.06 1.49
N VAL A 159 -8.46 -3.73 2.67
CA VAL A 159 -9.82 -3.21 2.80
C VAL A 159 -9.95 -1.83 2.14
N GLY A 160 -8.96 -0.95 2.32
CA GLY A 160 -8.94 0.37 1.67
C GLY A 160 -8.96 0.28 0.14
N ASP A 161 -8.17 -0.63 -0.43
CA ASP A 161 -8.19 -0.91 -1.87
C ASP A 161 -9.53 -1.50 -2.31
N ALA A 162 -10.10 -2.42 -1.53
CA ALA A 162 -11.39 -3.05 -1.83
C ALA A 162 -12.54 -2.03 -1.82
N LEU A 163 -12.51 -1.04 -0.93
CA LEU A 163 -13.48 0.07 -0.91
C LEU A 163 -13.39 0.98 -2.14
N SER A 164 -12.29 0.90 -2.89
CA SER A 164 -12.09 1.64 -4.14
C SER A 164 -12.60 0.88 -5.38
N LEU A 165 -13.11 -0.35 -5.20
CA LEU A 165 -13.72 -1.15 -6.26
C LEU A 165 -15.19 -0.78 -6.44
N ASN A 166 -15.65 -0.76 -7.70
CA ASN A 166 -17.06 -0.55 -8.02
C ASN A 166 -17.69 -1.88 -8.43
N ILE A 167 -17.96 -2.73 -7.44
CA ILE A 167 -18.60 -4.02 -7.67
C ILE A 167 -20.10 -3.79 -7.88
N GLU A 168 -20.54 -3.79 -9.14
CA GLU A 168 -21.95 -3.83 -9.54
C GLU A 168 -22.56 -5.24 -9.40
#